data_AF-P86786-F1
#
_entry.id   AF-P86786-F1
#
_cell.length_a   1.000
_cell.length_b   1.000
_cell.length_c   1.000
_cell.angle_alpha   90.00
_cell.angle_beta   90.00
_cell.angle_gamma   90.00
#
_symmetry.space_group_name_H-M   'P 1'
#
loop_
_entity.id
_entity.type
_entity.pdbx_description
1 polymer ?
#
loop_
_entity_poly.entity_id
_entity_poly.type
_entity_poly.pdbx_seq_one_letter_code
_entity_poly.pdbx_strand_id
1 'polypeptide(L)'
;LQWARKRKIPSIQHDALLGKLSVSTQEGRLRDGTHDKLYSYGGRGFSVLRSDTMERIYDSGSIVEESHAMQYPKLFNSYAKSSVNITDTQDSRSDSKGPECESLAVAYSGTRVIVFVGCERPGTISIYSFNSNMTEGTLESIYSGAKTVLGTWGEAFDGGLLTDMDTDDIKYLPPFQSPTGQPLLVVTGSDTGTVSLFHVRGLDNPLPNPRVNSRVPVKPLQSSPLPESTPKSSTKTSSASPIKSRQGKKLRGKKQNKTGNTRFTYRNNKRNIKFKAGRKNNRN
;
A
#
# COMPACT_ATOMS: atom_id res chain seq x y z
N LEU A 1 -25.54 -0.66 24.90
CA LEU A 1 -24.31 0.12 25.24
C LEU A 1 -24.54 0.85 26.55
N GLN A 2 -23.71 0.61 27.57
CA GLN A 2 -23.91 1.20 28.90
C GLN A 2 -23.77 2.73 28.89
N TRP A 3 -22.74 3.24 28.20
CA TRP A 3 -22.50 4.68 28.06
C TRP A 3 -23.58 5.40 27.25
N ALA A 4 -24.15 4.77 26.22
CA ALA A 4 -25.21 5.38 25.41
C ALA A 4 -26.49 5.56 26.21
N ARG A 5 -26.82 4.56 27.05
CA ARG A 5 -27.92 4.67 28.03
C ARG A 5 -27.66 5.81 29.02
N LYS A 6 -26.43 5.90 29.57
CA LYS A 6 -26.03 6.97 30.50
C LYS A 6 -26.12 8.36 29.86
N ARG A 7 -25.75 8.48 28.57
CA ARG A 7 -25.79 9.73 27.80
C ARG A 7 -27.15 10.01 27.14
N LYS A 8 -28.15 9.13 27.32
CA LYS A 8 -29.49 9.22 26.70
C LYS A 8 -29.44 9.50 25.20
N ILE A 9 -28.53 8.87 24.47
CA ILE A 9 -28.43 9.05 23.01
C ILE A 9 -29.62 8.32 22.36
N PRO A 10 -30.60 9.05 21.78
CA PRO A 10 -31.78 8.42 21.20
C PRO A 10 -31.39 7.63 19.96
N SER A 11 -32.07 6.50 19.74
CA SER A 11 -31.97 5.71 18.52
C SER A 11 -30.54 5.39 18.07
N ILE A 12 -29.59 5.16 18.98
CA ILE A 12 -28.18 4.95 18.64
C ILE A 12 -27.93 3.79 17.65
N GLN A 13 -28.87 2.84 17.58
CA GLN A 13 -28.87 1.72 16.64
C GLN A 13 -29.43 2.07 15.25
N HIS A 14 -29.86 3.31 15.03
CA HIS A 14 -30.27 3.77 13.71
C HIS A 14 -29.05 3.78 12.77
N ASP A 15 -29.26 3.41 11.50
CA ASP A 15 -28.18 3.26 10.51
C ASP A 15 -27.40 4.56 10.27
N ALA A 16 -28.06 5.70 10.43
CA ALA A 16 -27.45 7.02 10.37
C ALA A 16 -26.52 7.32 11.57
N LEU A 17 -26.52 6.49 12.62
CA LEU A 17 -25.66 6.60 13.80
C LEU A 17 -24.69 5.42 13.87
N LEU A 18 -24.85 4.51 14.83
CA LEU A 18 -23.99 3.33 14.99
C LEU A 18 -24.65 2.03 14.52
N GLY A 19 -25.84 2.10 13.91
CA GLY A 19 -26.61 0.94 13.47
C GLY A 19 -25.85 0.01 12.54
N LYS A 20 -25.07 0.59 11.61
CA LYS A 20 -24.27 -0.18 10.65
C LYS A 20 -22.92 -0.61 11.22
N LEU A 21 -22.42 0.03 12.28
CA LEU A 21 -21.04 -0.16 12.73
C LEU A 21 -20.80 -1.60 13.21
N SER A 22 -19.94 -2.32 12.51
CA SER A 22 -19.47 -3.65 12.87
C SER A 22 -18.51 -3.55 14.05
N VAL A 23 -18.86 -4.24 15.14
CA VAL A 23 -18.10 -4.28 16.39
C VAL A 23 -17.93 -5.71 16.88
N SER A 24 -16.87 -5.95 17.65
CA SER A 24 -16.68 -7.22 18.35
C SER A 24 -17.77 -7.44 19.38
N THR A 25 -18.32 -8.66 19.41
CA THR A 25 -19.27 -9.11 20.45
C THR A 25 -18.58 -9.67 21.68
N GLN A 26 -17.25 -9.77 21.66
CA GLN A 26 -16.44 -10.33 22.75
C GLN A 26 -15.68 -9.24 23.51
N GLU A 27 -15.12 -8.27 22.79
CA GLU A 27 -14.33 -7.19 23.37
C GLU A 27 -15.23 -6.10 23.95
N GLY A 28 -14.92 -5.62 25.16
CA GLY A 28 -15.73 -4.61 25.85
C GLY A 28 -17.07 -5.12 26.38
N ARG A 29 -17.34 -6.44 26.27
CA ARG A 29 -18.54 -7.05 26.85
C ARG A 29 -18.38 -7.22 28.36
N LEU A 30 -19.35 -6.70 29.11
CA LEU A 30 -19.44 -6.83 30.56
C LEU A 30 -20.17 -8.13 30.96
N ARG A 31 -20.07 -8.49 32.25
CA ARG A 31 -20.71 -9.68 32.83
C ARG A 31 -22.23 -9.74 32.64
N ASP A 32 -22.89 -8.58 32.56
CA ASP A 32 -24.34 -8.47 32.35
C ASP A 32 -24.76 -8.56 30.85
N GLY A 33 -23.80 -8.77 29.95
CA GLY A 33 -24.03 -8.83 28.51
C GLY A 33 -24.07 -7.46 27.81
N THR A 34 -23.97 -6.34 28.54
CA THR A 34 -23.83 -5.02 27.94
C THR A 34 -22.39 -4.76 27.52
N HIS A 35 -22.13 -3.65 26.82
CA HIS A 35 -20.78 -3.26 26.42
C HIS A 35 -20.44 -1.86 26.96
N ASP A 36 -19.23 -1.72 27.51
CA ASP A 36 -18.67 -0.46 28.04
C ASP A 36 -17.88 0.31 26.97
N LYS A 37 -17.25 -0.41 26.06
CA LYS A 37 -16.50 0.09 24.90
C LYS A 37 -16.95 -0.65 23.64
N LEU A 38 -16.80 0.02 22.51
CA LEU A 38 -16.99 -0.58 21.19
C LEU A 38 -15.63 -0.78 20.55
N TYR A 39 -15.36 -2.00 20.12
CA TYR A 39 -14.16 -2.35 19.38
C TYR A 39 -14.57 -2.68 17.96
N SER A 40 -14.28 -1.77 17.02
CA SER A 40 -14.45 -2.04 15.58
C SER A 40 -13.17 -2.65 15.01
N TYR A 41 -13.27 -3.25 13.82
CA TYR A 41 -12.18 -3.95 13.18
C TYR A 41 -11.54 -3.10 12.10
N GLY A 42 -10.21 -3.12 12.01
CA GLY A 42 -9.45 -2.41 10.97
C GLY A 42 -8.88 -1.08 11.44
N GLY A 43 -7.68 -0.78 10.97
CA GLY A 43 -7.09 0.55 11.11
C GLY A 43 -7.80 1.53 10.18
N ARG A 44 -7.74 2.82 10.52
CA ARG A 44 -8.22 3.95 9.70
C ARG A 44 -7.10 4.98 9.48
N GLY A 45 -5.87 4.52 9.64
CA GLY A 45 -4.69 5.35 9.78
C GLY A 45 -3.46 4.52 10.20
N PHE A 46 -2.40 5.22 10.62
CA PHE A 46 -1.14 4.62 11.04
C PHE A 46 -0.62 5.28 12.33
N SER A 47 0.31 4.61 12.99
CA SER A 47 0.98 5.13 14.18
C SER A 47 2.49 5.01 14.04
N VAL A 48 3.24 5.90 14.70
CA VAL A 48 4.69 5.81 14.84
C VAL A 48 5.01 5.35 16.25
N LEU A 49 5.86 4.32 16.35
CA LEU A 49 6.31 3.78 17.62
C LEU A 49 7.82 3.95 17.78
N ARG A 50 8.26 4.29 19.00
CA ARG A 50 9.66 4.13 19.41
C ARG A 50 10.03 2.66 19.32
N SER A 51 11.14 2.32 18.68
CA SER A 51 11.47 0.89 18.48
C SER A 51 12.04 0.19 19.72
N ASP A 52 12.58 0.96 20.66
CA ASP A 52 13.24 0.51 21.87
C ASP A 52 12.21 0.28 22.99
N THR A 53 11.25 1.19 23.14
CA THR A 53 10.21 1.11 24.17
C THR A 53 8.86 0.61 23.65
N MET A 54 8.65 0.56 22.32
CA MET A 54 7.34 0.32 21.69
C MET A 54 6.28 1.35 22.09
N GLU A 55 6.68 2.49 22.64
CA GLU A 55 5.80 3.61 22.95
C GLU A 55 5.28 4.24 21.65
N ARG A 56 3.96 4.44 21.55
CA ARG A 56 3.35 5.19 20.44
C ARG A 56 3.61 6.68 20.62
N ILE A 57 4.38 7.27 19.72
CA ILE A 57 4.78 8.69 19.75
C ILE A 57 4.01 9.58 18.77
N TYR A 58 3.31 8.96 17.81
CA TYR A 58 2.40 9.65 16.91
C TYR A 58 1.28 8.70 16.50
N ASP A 59 0.11 9.26 16.25
CA ASP A 59 -1.04 8.56 15.69
C ASP A 59 -1.75 9.49 14.72
N SER A 60 -2.03 9.03 13.50
CA SER A 60 -2.73 9.87 12.51
C SER A 60 -4.19 10.13 12.89
N GLY A 61 -4.75 9.42 13.88
CA GLY A 61 -6.17 9.48 14.19
C GLY A 61 -7.02 9.19 12.95
N SER A 62 -8.04 10.02 12.75
CA SER A 62 -8.95 9.99 11.60
C SER A 62 -8.46 10.77 10.38
N ILE A 63 -7.29 11.41 10.42
CA ILE A 63 -6.83 12.34 9.37
C ILE A 63 -6.79 11.67 7.99
N VAL A 64 -6.33 10.42 7.89
CA VAL A 64 -6.28 9.70 6.60
C VAL A 64 -7.70 9.57 6.02
N GLU A 65 -8.65 9.11 6.82
CA GLU A 65 -10.03 8.91 6.41
C GLU A 65 -10.76 10.22 6.11
N GLU A 66 -10.61 11.24 6.97
CA GLU A 66 -11.17 12.57 6.74
C GLU A 66 -10.61 13.18 5.45
N SER A 67 -9.31 13.01 5.17
CA SER A 67 -8.71 13.50 3.94
C SER A 67 -9.25 12.78 2.69
N HIS A 68 -9.54 11.48 2.75
CA HIS A 68 -10.24 10.77 1.67
C HIS A 68 -11.63 11.35 1.44
N ALA A 69 -12.41 11.53 2.50
CA ALA A 69 -13.77 12.05 2.41
C ALA A 69 -13.79 13.45 1.78
N MET A 70 -12.81 14.29 2.14
CA MET A 70 -12.70 15.65 1.63
C MET A 70 -12.18 15.73 0.19
N GLN A 71 -11.10 15.00 -0.15
CA GLN A 71 -10.43 15.16 -1.45
C GLN A 71 -10.97 14.23 -2.54
N TYR A 72 -11.47 13.04 -2.16
CA TYR A 72 -11.99 12.04 -3.08
C TYR A 72 -13.38 11.53 -2.65
N PRO A 73 -14.38 12.42 -2.46
CA PRO A 73 -15.67 12.06 -1.87
C PRO A 73 -16.39 10.92 -2.61
N LYS A 74 -16.28 10.88 -3.95
CA LYS A 74 -16.90 9.84 -4.79
C LYS A 74 -16.21 8.48 -4.72
N LEU A 75 -14.98 8.43 -4.22
CA LEU A 75 -14.21 7.20 -4.01
C LEU A 75 -14.12 6.84 -2.53
N PHE A 76 -14.66 7.69 -1.65
CA PHE A 76 -14.58 7.54 -0.21
C PHE A 76 -15.05 6.15 0.20
N ASN A 77 -14.19 5.42 0.90
CA ASN A 77 -14.43 4.05 1.38
C ASN A 77 -15.13 3.15 0.33
N SER A 78 -14.71 3.27 -0.93
CA SER A 78 -15.24 2.44 -2.01
C SER A 78 -14.57 1.07 -2.05
N TYR A 79 -15.35 0.04 -2.38
CA TYR A 79 -14.80 -1.26 -2.74
C TYR A 79 -14.95 -1.49 -4.25
N ALA A 80 -13.83 -1.33 -4.95
CA ALA A 80 -13.78 -1.48 -6.40
C ALA A 80 -14.19 -2.90 -6.84
N LYS A 81 -15.15 -2.96 -7.76
CA LYS A 81 -15.61 -4.19 -8.41
C LYS A 81 -15.79 -3.89 -9.88
N SER A 82 -15.11 -4.63 -10.75
CA SER A 82 -15.00 -4.31 -12.18
C SER A 82 -16.34 -4.05 -12.87
N SER A 83 -17.41 -4.75 -12.47
CA SER A 83 -18.75 -4.65 -13.08
C SER A 83 -19.69 -3.66 -12.41
N VAL A 84 -19.23 -2.87 -11.45
CA VAL A 84 -20.05 -1.92 -10.68
C VAL A 84 -19.62 -0.49 -11.02
N ASN A 85 -20.58 0.42 -11.17
CA ASN A 85 -20.26 1.83 -11.37
C ASN A 85 -19.46 2.36 -10.19
N ILE A 86 -18.47 3.20 -10.46
CA ILE A 86 -17.58 3.76 -9.43
C ILE A 86 -18.40 4.48 -8.35
N THR A 87 -19.38 5.29 -8.75
CA THR A 87 -20.24 6.03 -7.82
C THR A 87 -21.13 5.16 -6.95
N ASP A 88 -21.51 3.97 -7.41
CA ASP A 88 -22.37 3.05 -6.65
C ASP A 88 -21.60 2.31 -5.55
N THR A 89 -20.27 2.45 -5.55
CA THR A 89 -19.40 1.90 -4.51
C THR A 89 -19.05 2.91 -3.43
N GLN A 90 -19.46 4.17 -3.55
CA GLN A 90 -19.19 5.20 -2.57
C GLN A 90 -19.70 4.78 -1.18
N ASP A 91 -18.82 4.87 -0.18
CA ASP A 91 -19.09 4.60 1.23
C ASP A 91 -19.64 3.20 1.53
N SER A 92 -19.42 2.23 0.63
CA SER A 92 -20.01 0.90 0.72
C SER A 92 -19.46 0.04 1.87
N ARG A 93 -18.50 0.55 2.66
CA ARG A 93 -17.80 -0.24 3.67
C ARG A 93 -17.43 0.49 4.96
N SER A 94 -17.80 1.76 5.15
CA SER A 94 -17.47 2.50 6.39
C SER A 94 -17.99 1.83 7.66
N ASP A 95 -19.05 1.03 7.50
CA ASP A 95 -19.62 0.17 8.52
C ASP A 95 -18.63 -0.87 9.08
N SER A 96 -17.62 -1.26 8.30
CA SER A 96 -16.68 -2.34 8.61
C SER A 96 -15.22 -1.93 8.51
N LYS A 97 -14.83 -1.08 7.57
CA LYS A 97 -13.45 -0.68 7.27
C LYS A 97 -13.38 0.77 6.79
N GLY A 98 -12.27 1.45 7.08
CA GLY A 98 -11.92 2.74 6.47
C GLY A 98 -10.77 2.56 5.47
N PRO A 99 -9.91 3.57 5.33
CA PRO A 99 -8.64 3.43 4.62
C PRO A 99 -7.76 2.35 5.25
N GLU A 100 -7.31 1.41 4.42
CA GLU A 100 -6.49 0.27 4.84
C GLU A 100 -5.02 0.57 4.54
N CYS A 101 -4.31 1.28 5.43
CA CYS A 101 -2.89 1.57 5.28
C CYS A 101 -2.06 0.26 5.33
N GLU A 102 -1.38 -0.10 4.25
CA GLU A 102 -0.59 -1.35 4.15
C GLU A 102 0.88 -1.11 3.82
N SER A 103 1.17 -0.12 2.96
CA SER A 103 2.51 0.16 2.47
C SER A 103 3.05 1.49 2.96
N LEU A 104 4.37 1.59 3.07
CA LEU A 104 5.03 2.85 3.42
C LEU A 104 6.42 2.97 2.79
N ALA A 105 6.78 4.21 2.45
CA ALA A 105 8.13 4.60 2.12
C ALA A 105 8.56 5.82 2.94
N VAL A 106 9.87 5.99 3.11
CA VAL A 106 10.44 7.12 3.83
C VAL A 106 11.47 7.84 2.94
N ALA A 107 11.33 9.16 2.85
CA ALA A 107 12.31 10.06 2.25
C ALA A 107 12.78 11.10 3.27
N TYR A 108 13.88 11.78 2.96
CA TYR A 108 14.45 12.84 3.79
C TYR A 108 14.55 14.11 2.94
N SER A 109 14.04 15.21 3.47
CA SER A 109 13.98 16.52 2.81
C SER A 109 14.43 17.59 3.79
N GLY A 110 15.69 18.02 3.68
CA GLY A 110 16.32 18.88 4.69
C GLY A 110 16.27 18.27 6.09
N THR A 111 15.58 18.95 7.02
CA THR A 111 15.38 18.47 8.41
C THR A 111 14.09 17.68 8.61
N ARG A 112 13.26 17.56 7.57
CA ARG A 112 11.99 16.84 7.60
C ARG A 112 12.15 15.39 7.15
N VAL A 113 11.40 14.50 7.77
CA VAL A 113 11.21 13.12 7.33
C VAL A 113 9.88 13.06 6.59
N ILE A 114 9.90 12.61 5.34
CA ILE A 114 8.69 12.45 4.53
C ILE A 114 8.27 10.99 4.57
N VAL A 115 7.02 10.72 4.91
CA VAL A 115 6.44 9.38 4.96
C VAL A 115 5.32 9.30 3.94
N PHE A 116 5.48 8.40 2.98
CA PHE A 116 4.42 8.01 2.05
C PHE A 116 3.68 6.83 2.67
N VAL A 117 2.35 6.88 2.70
CA VAL A 117 1.49 5.84 3.26
C VAL A 117 0.49 5.42 2.19
N GLY A 118 0.61 4.20 1.68
CA GLY A 118 -0.31 3.64 0.70
C GLY A 118 -1.49 2.95 1.38
N CYS A 119 -2.69 3.25 0.86
CA CYS A 119 -3.94 2.65 1.33
C CYS A 119 -4.54 1.76 0.23
N GLU A 120 -4.98 0.58 0.63
CA GLU A 120 -5.53 -0.45 -0.26
C GLU A 120 -6.74 0.06 -1.06
N ARG A 121 -7.79 0.53 -0.37
CA ARG A 121 -9.09 0.82 -1.00
C ARG A 121 -9.57 2.24 -0.69
N PRO A 122 -9.86 3.07 -1.71
CA PRO A 122 -9.87 2.75 -3.15
C PRO A 122 -8.49 2.80 -3.85
N GLY A 123 -7.38 2.94 -3.12
CA GLY A 123 -6.07 3.17 -3.71
C GLY A 123 -5.68 4.65 -3.61
N THR A 124 -4.95 4.97 -2.56
CA THR A 124 -4.43 6.32 -2.33
C THR A 124 -3.04 6.28 -1.71
N ILE A 125 -2.31 7.37 -1.87
CA ILE A 125 -1.01 7.60 -1.26
C ILE A 125 -1.09 8.91 -0.48
N SER A 126 -1.07 8.82 0.84
CA SER A 126 -1.00 9.97 1.73
C SER A 126 0.47 10.33 2.01
N ILE A 127 0.82 11.60 1.89
CA ILE A 127 2.17 12.12 2.09
C ILE A 127 2.18 12.94 3.36
N TYR A 128 2.97 12.51 4.34
CA TYR A 128 3.17 13.21 5.60
C TYR A 128 4.58 13.77 5.69
N SER A 129 4.72 14.95 6.29
CA SER A 129 6.02 15.43 6.78
C SER A 129 6.08 15.30 8.29
N PHE A 130 7.27 14.96 8.79
CA PHE A 130 7.57 14.84 10.20
C PHE A 130 8.81 15.66 10.54
N ASN A 131 8.85 16.15 11.77
CA ASN A 131 10.10 16.59 12.37
C ASN A 131 11.08 15.42 12.56
N SER A 132 12.36 15.71 12.83
CA SER A 132 13.43 14.71 12.85
C SER A 132 13.30 13.64 13.95
N ASN A 133 12.51 13.88 15.00
CA ASN A 133 12.23 12.93 16.07
C ASN A 133 10.89 12.17 15.89
N MET A 134 10.16 12.41 14.79
CA MET A 134 8.91 11.75 14.42
C MET A 134 7.74 11.95 15.39
N THR A 135 7.73 13.01 16.21
CA THR A 135 6.67 13.27 17.19
C THR A 135 5.57 14.19 16.67
N GLU A 136 5.83 14.95 15.60
CA GLU A 136 4.87 15.88 15.00
C GLU A 136 4.75 15.57 13.51
N GLY A 137 3.57 15.09 13.09
CA GLY A 137 3.27 14.73 11.72
C GLY A 137 2.18 15.62 11.12
N THR A 138 2.45 16.15 9.93
CA THR A 138 1.50 16.97 9.14
C THR A 138 1.16 16.24 7.85
N LEU A 139 -0.12 16.13 7.50
CA LEU A 139 -0.53 15.67 6.17
C LEU A 139 -0.25 16.80 5.16
N GLU A 140 0.63 16.54 4.20
CA GLU A 140 1.02 17.49 3.15
C GLU A 140 0.12 17.37 1.92
N SER A 141 -0.18 16.14 1.50
CA SER A 141 -1.06 15.87 0.37
C SER A 141 -1.55 14.42 0.37
N ILE A 142 -2.58 14.14 -0.42
CA ILE A 142 -3.01 12.80 -0.74
C ILE A 142 -3.20 12.70 -2.26
N TYR A 143 -2.83 11.56 -2.81
CA TYR A 143 -2.94 11.24 -4.23
C TYR A 143 -3.82 10.00 -4.42
N SER A 144 -4.64 9.98 -5.47
CA SER A 144 -5.30 8.79 -5.99
C SER A 144 -5.05 8.67 -7.49
N GLY A 145 -4.74 7.46 -7.94
CA GLY A 145 -4.61 7.12 -9.35
C GLY A 145 -5.91 7.02 -10.13
N ALA A 146 -7.07 7.13 -9.46
CA ALA A 146 -8.36 7.11 -10.12
C ALA A 146 -8.65 8.44 -10.82
N LYS A 147 -8.40 8.48 -12.13
CA LYS A 147 -8.55 9.68 -12.97
C LYS A 147 -9.98 9.88 -13.48
N THR A 148 -10.90 8.98 -13.13
CA THR A 148 -12.31 9.07 -13.47
C THR A 148 -13.18 8.52 -12.35
N VAL A 149 -14.43 8.96 -12.34
CA VAL A 149 -15.53 8.46 -11.50
C VAL A 149 -16.74 8.06 -12.36
N LEU A 150 -16.55 7.99 -13.67
CA LEU A 150 -17.58 7.66 -14.65
C LEU A 150 -17.43 6.21 -15.09
N GLY A 151 -18.56 5.55 -15.33
CA GLY A 151 -18.62 4.15 -15.71
C GLY A 151 -18.26 3.21 -14.55
N THR A 152 -18.01 1.97 -14.93
CA THR A 152 -17.60 0.90 -14.04
C THR A 152 -16.11 0.95 -13.75
N TRP A 153 -15.69 0.33 -12.64
CA TRP A 153 -14.26 0.17 -12.34
C TRP A 153 -13.50 -0.56 -13.45
N GLY A 154 -14.15 -1.51 -14.13
CA GLY A 154 -13.58 -2.25 -15.27
C GLY A 154 -13.37 -1.36 -16.48
N GLU A 155 -14.36 -0.56 -16.87
CA GLU A 155 -14.22 0.40 -17.97
C GLU A 155 -13.14 1.45 -17.68
N ALA A 156 -13.04 1.91 -16.43
CA ALA A 156 -11.98 2.83 -16.01
C ALA A 156 -10.59 2.17 -16.09
N PHE A 157 -10.48 0.89 -15.73
CA PHE A 157 -9.24 0.14 -15.89
C PHE A 157 -8.86 -0.05 -17.37
N ASP A 158 -9.78 -0.55 -18.18
CA ASP A 158 -9.57 -0.80 -19.62
C ASP A 158 -9.24 0.49 -20.38
N GLY A 159 -9.79 1.62 -19.93
CA GLY A 159 -9.49 2.96 -20.45
C GLY A 159 -8.16 3.56 -19.96
N GLY A 160 -7.40 2.88 -19.09
CA GLY A 160 -6.15 3.39 -18.53
C GLY A 160 -6.34 4.54 -17.54
N LEU A 161 -7.53 4.65 -16.93
CA LEU A 161 -7.92 5.70 -15.99
C LEU A 161 -7.73 5.28 -14.52
N LEU A 162 -7.25 4.06 -14.27
CA LEU A 162 -6.83 3.54 -12.96
C LEU A 162 -5.37 3.06 -13.05
N THR A 163 -4.51 3.46 -12.09
CA THR A 163 -3.06 3.15 -12.16
C THR A 163 -2.48 2.39 -10.96
N ASP A 164 -2.96 2.62 -9.74
CA ASP A 164 -2.32 2.18 -8.48
C ASP A 164 -3.35 1.80 -7.41
N MET A 165 -4.46 1.20 -7.85
CA MET A 165 -5.48 0.66 -6.95
C MET A 165 -4.92 -0.51 -6.15
N ASP A 166 -5.31 -0.60 -4.87
CA ASP A 166 -4.83 -1.63 -3.94
C ASP A 166 -3.30 -1.54 -3.78
N THR A 167 -2.86 -0.41 -3.21
CA THR A 167 -1.43 -0.06 -3.09
C THR A 167 -0.70 -0.96 -2.09
N ASP A 168 -0.05 -2.01 -2.60
CA ASP A 168 0.55 -3.11 -1.80
C ASP A 168 1.98 -2.82 -1.32
N ASP A 169 2.83 -2.19 -2.14
CA ASP A 169 4.18 -1.77 -1.76
C ASP A 169 4.53 -0.41 -2.40
N ILE A 170 5.35 0.37 -1.69
CA ILE A 170 5.82 1.68 -2.10
C ILE A 170 7.32 1.76 -1.84
N LYS A 171 8.07 2.19 -2.85
CA LYS A 171 9.51 2.46 -2.74
C LYS A 171 9.85 3.86 -3.21
N TYR A 172 10.49 4.62 -2.34
CA TYR A 172 11.10 5.90 -2.72
C TYR A 172 12.51 5.68 -3.29
N LEU A 173 12.79 6.33 -4.42
CA LEU A 173 14.10 6.44 -5.03
C LEU A 173 14.56 7.91 -4.96
N PRO A 174 15.64 8.22 -4.23
CA PRO A 174 16.23 9.56 -4.28
C PRO A 174 16.82 9.84 -5.68
N PRO A 175 17.06 11.12 -6.04
CA PRO A 175 17.55 11.52 -7.36
C PRO A 175 18.71 10.67 -7.93
N PHE A 176 19.72 10.37 -7.10
CA PHE A 176 20.91 9.62 -7.53
C PHE A 176 20.68 8.12 -7.78
N GLN A 177 19.52 7.58 -7.38
CA GLN A 177 19.09 6.20 -7.68
C GLN A 177 17.97 6.18 -8.74
N SER A 178 17.51 7.35 -9.17
CA SER A 178 16.44 7.49 -10.15
C SER A 178 17.03 7.60 -11.56
N PRO A 179 16.54 6.83 -12.53
CA PRO A 179 16.97 6.95 -13.93
C PRO A 179 16.63 8.31 -14.54
N THR A 180 15.72 9.10 -13.94
CA THR A 180 15.36 10.44 -14.41
C THR A 180 16.16 11.55 -13.74
N GLY A 181 17.02 11.22 -12.76
CA GLY A 181 17.69 12.21 -11.91
C GLY A 181 16.75 13.02 -11.02
N GLN A 182 15.45 12.66 -10.95
CA GLN A 182 14.44 13.28 -10.11
C GLN A 182 13.94 12.28 -9.06
N PRO A 183 13.47 12.73 -7.88
CA PRO A 183 12.88 11.82 -6.90
C PRO A 183 11.72 11.01 -7.49
N LEU A 184 11.74 9.69 -7.30
CA LEU A 184 10.68 8.80 -7.80
C LEU A 184 10.02 8.03 -6.65
N LEU A 185 8.74 7.75 -6.81
CA LEU A 185 7.98 6.78 -6.05
C LEU A 185 7.59 5.63 -6.97
N VAL A 186 8.02 4.42 -6.65
CA VAL A 186 7.61 3.18 -7.32
C VAL A 186 6.48 2.58 -6.49
N VAL A 187 5.35 2.32 -7.12
CA VAL A 187 4.10 1.93 -6.44
C VAL A 187 3.54 0.71 -7.14
N THR A 188 3.21 -0.34 -6.38
CA THR A 188 2.56 -1.54 -6.93
C THR A 188 1.07 -1.51 -6.63
N GLY A 189 0.23 -1.72 -7.65
CA GLY A 189 -1.22 -1.89 -7.48
C GLY A 189 -1.59 -3.37 -7.62
N SER A 190 -2.06 -4.01 -6.54
CA SER A 190 -2.30 -5.46 -6.54
C SER A 190 -3.57 -5.82 -7.34
N ASP A 191 -4.61 -5.00 -7.26
CA ASP A 191 -5.85 -5.19 -8.01
C ASP A 191 -5.67 -4.86 -9.50
N THR A 192 -4.86 -3.85 -9.80
CA THR A 192 -4.59 -3.41 -11.19
C THR A 192 -3.48 -4.21 -11.87
N GLY A 193 -2.66 -4.94 -11.11
CA GLY A 193 -1.52 -5.69 -11.63
C GLY A 193 -0.41 -4.81 -12.20
N THR A 194 -0.34 -3.54 -11.82
CA THR A 194 0.57 -2.52 -12.37
C THR A 194 1.72 -2.19 -11.44
N VAL A 195 2.79 -1.63 -12.03
CA VAL A 195 3.82 -0.89 -11.31
C VAL A 195 3.87 0.52 -11.88
N SER A 196 3.52 1.50 -11.06
CA SER A 196 3.47 2.91 -11.42
C SER A 196 4.69 3.66 -10.90
N LEU A 197 5.22 4.58 -11.70
CA LEU A 197 6.33 5.46 -11.33
C LEU A 197 5.82 6.90 -11.27
N PHE A 198 5.94 7.53 -10.11
CA PHE A 198 5.55 8.93 -9.89
C PHE A 198 6.77 9.79 -9.59
N HIS A 199 6.85 10.97 -10.20
CA HIS A 199 7.79 11.98 -9.71
C HIS A 199 7.29 12.57 -8.39
N VAL A 200 8.13 12.54 -7.37
CA VAL A 200 7.85 13.27 -6.12
C VAL A 200 8.34 14.71 -6.28
N ARG A 201 7.45 15.67 -6.09
CA ARG A 201 7.73 17.10 -6.19
C ARG A 201 7.69 17.74 -4.79
N GLY A 202 8.28 18.93 -4.66
CA GLY A 202 8.25 19.71 -3.41
C GLY A 202 9.20 19.21 -2.32
N LEU A 203 10.23 18.43 -2.67
CA LEU A 203 11.30 18.06 -1.73
C LEU A 203 12.47 19.04 -1.83
N ASP A 204 12.81 19.66 -0.70
CA ASP A 204 14.00 20.49 -0.55
C ASP A 204 15.22 19.62 -0.22
N ASN A 205 16.27 19.68 -1.04
CA ASN A 205 17.53 18.95 -0.85
C ASN A 205 17.32 17.46 -0.49
N PRO A 206 16.71 16.65 -1.39
CA PRO A 206 16.42 15.25 -1.11
C PRO A 206 17.71 14.47 -0.78
N LEU A 207 17.80 13.98 0.45
CA LEU A 207 18.99 13.28 0.95
C LEU A 207 18.89 11.77 0.74
N PRO A 208 20.02 11.06 0.57
CA PRO A 208 20.07 9.61 0.74
C PRO A 208 19.51 9.21 2.10
N ASN A 209 18.86 8.04 2.18
CA ASN A 209 18.47 7.49 3.48
C ASN A 209 19.74 7.25 4.33
N PRO A 210 19.89 7.92 5.49
CA PRO A 210 21.09 7.84 6.31
C PRO A 210 21.34 6.42 6.86
N ARG A 211 20.34 5.53 6.83
CA ARG A 211 20.50 4.12 7.21
C ARG A 211 21.02 3.21 6.08
N VAL A 212 20.95 3.63 4.81
CA VAL A 212 21.34 2.79 3.66
C VAL A 212 22.84 2.90 3.35
N ASN A 213 23.50 3.99 3.72
CA ASN A 213 24.93 4.22 3.42
C ASN A 213 25.93 3.40 4.26
N SER A 214 25.47 2.48 5.13
CA SER A 214 26.33 1.45 5.72
C SER A 214 26.44 0.18 4.86
N ARG A 215 25.71 0.09 3.74
CA ARG A 215 25.85 -1.00 2.76
C ARG A 215 26.66 -0.51 1.57
N VAL A 216 27.77 -1.22 1.34
CA VAL A 216 28.78 -1.07 0.27
C VAL A 216 28.27 -0.33 -0.98
N PRO A 217 29.01 0.65 -1.53
CA PRO A 217 28.63 1.32 -2.78
C PRO A 217 28.48 0.28 -3.89
N VAL A 218 27.26 0.09 -4.38
CA VAL A 218 27.01 -0.64 -5.61
C VAL A 218 27.46 0.27 -6.74
N LYS A 219 28.56 -0.08 -7.41
CA LYS A 219 28.99 0.58 -8.64
C LYS A 219 27.81 0.53 -9.62
N PRO A 220 27.40 1.65 -10.24
CA PRO A 220 26.33 1.61 -11.24
C PRO A 220 26.66 0.55 -12.28
N LEU A 221 25.74 -0.39 -12.56
CA LEU A 221 25.87 -1.20 -13.77
C LEU A 221 25.75 -0.22 -14.93
N GLN A 222 26.90 0.12 -15.55
CA GLN A 222 26.90 0.63 -16.91
C GLN A 222 26.31 -0.48 -17.78
N SER A 223 25.10 -0.29 -18.27
CA SER A 223 24.54 -1.13 -19.32
C SER A 223 25.45 -1.00 -20.54
N SER A 224 26.21 -2.05 -20.84
CA SER A 224 26.82 -2.21 -22.16
C SER A 224 25.68 -2.29 -23.17
N PRO A 225 25.77 -1.67 -24.36
CA PRO A 225 24.82 -1.92 -25.42
C PRO A 225 24.78 -3.43 -25.71
N LEU A 226 23.58 -4.01 -25.81
CA LEU A 226 23.41 -5.38 -26.30
C LEU A 226 23.98 -5.46 -27.72
N PRO A 227 24.85 -6.44 -28.05
CA PRO A 227 25.34 -6.61 -29.40
C PRO A 227 24.19 -7.02 -30.32
N GLU A 228 24.03 -6.29 -31.42
CA GLU A 228 23.05 -6.56 -32.46
C GLU A 228 23.37 -7.90 -33.14
N SER A 229 22.46 -8.87 -33.07
CA SER A 229 22.67 -10.17 -33.71
C SER A 229 22.39 -10.06 -35.22
N THR A 230 23.43 -9.96 -36.04
CA THR A 230 23.33 -10.20 -37.49
C THR A 230 23.06 -11.69 -37.78
N PRO A 231 22.08 -12.04 -38.62
CA PRO A 231 21.79 -13.43 -38.95
C PRO A 231 22.85 -13.98 -39.92
N LYS A 232 23.55 -15.05 -39.52
CA LYS A 232 24.39 -15.84 -40.45
C LYS A 232 23.52 -16.84 -41.21
N SER A 233 23.45 -16.68 -42.54
CA SER A 233 22.92 -17.70 -43.44
C SER A 233 23.83 -18.92 -43.44
N SER A 234 23.28 -20.12 -43.24
CA SER A 234 23.94 -21.37 -43.58
C SER A 234 23.08 -22.14 -44.59
N THR A 235 23.59 -22.20 -45.81
CA THR A 235 23.15 -23.07 -46.90
C THR A 235 23.64 -24.48 -46.62
N LYS A 236 22.74 -25.45 -46.39
CA LYS A 236 23.01 -26.87 -46.71
C LYS A 236 21.76 -27.54 -47.26
N THR A 237 21.96 -28.14 -48.41
CA THR A 237 21.03 -28.84 -49.27
C THR A 237 20.76 -30.28 -48.82
N SER A 238 19.53 -30.71 -49.17
CA SER A 238 19.12 -32.03 -49.65
C SER A 238 18.50 -33.08 -48.71
N SER A 239 17.32 -33.52 -49.19
CA SER A 239 16.68 -34.85 -49.11
C SER A 239 15.78 -35.23 -47.91
N ALA A 240 14.49 -34.89 -48.10
CA ALA A 240 13.31 -35.76 -48.12
C ALA A 240 13.14 -36.91 -47.08
N SER A 241 12.08 -36.80 -46.25
CA SER A 241 10.84 -37.60 -46.33
C SER A 241 9.91 -37.31 -45.13
N PRO A 242 8.57 -37.21 -45.29
CA PRO A 242 7.65 -36.85 -44.20
C PRO A 242 6.96 -38.06 -43.56
N ILE A 243 6.80 -38.05 -42.22
CA ILE A 243 5.89 -38.97 -41.51
C ILE A 243 4.95 -38.16 -40.60
N LYS A 244 3.66 -38.48 -40.74
CA LYS A 244 2.49 -37.89 -40.08
C LYS A 244 2.34 -38.30 -38.60
N SER A 245 1.77 -37.36 -37.85
CA SER A 245 0.78 -37.51 -36.76
C SER A 245 1.08 -38.41 -35.55
N ARG A 246 1.07 -37.80 -34.35
CA ARG A 246 0.14 -38.19 -33.28
C ARG A 246 0.06 -37.17 -32.14
N GLN A 247 -1.16 -36.92 -31.72
CA GLN A 247 -1.59 -36.02 -30.65
C GLN A 247 -1.17 -36.52 -29.25
N GLY A 248 -0.86 -35.55 -28.38
CA GLY A 248 -1.39 -35.44 -27.02
C GLY A 248 -0.99 -36.46 -25.95
N LYS A 249 -0.20 -36.02 -24.96
CA LYS A 249 -0.62 -36.04 -23.54
C LYS A 249 0.38 -35.31 -22.63
N LYS A 250 -0.21 -34.60 -21.65
CA LYS A 250 0.39 -33.75 -20.61
C LYS A 250 1.52 -34.42 -19.83
N LEU A 251 2.62 -33.69 -19.65
CA LEU A 251 3.67 -33.98 -18.67
C LEU A 251 3.41 -33.20 -17.36
N ARG A 252 3.45 -33.97 -16.26
CA ARG A 252 3.42 -33.53 -14.87
C ARG A 252 4.85 -33.15 -14.47
N GLY A 253 5.09 -31.91 -14.05
CA GLY A 253 6.39 -31.45 -13.54
C GLY A 253 6.27 -30.98 -12.10
N LYS A 254 6.72 -31.80 -11.14
CA LYS A 254 7.04 -31.38 -9.77
C LYS A 254 8.29 -30.48 -9.82
N LYS A 255 8.24 -29.29 -9.22
CA LYS A 255 9.44 -28.56 -8.79
C LYS A 255 9.33 -28.21 -7.31
N GLN A 256 10.27 -28.75 -6.54
CA GLN A 256 10.55 -28.41 -5.15
C GLN A 256 11.15 -27.00 -5.10
N ASN A 257 10.61 -26.12 -4.26
CA ASN A 257 11.32 -24.93 -3.81
C ASN A 257 11.97 -25.22 -2.45
N LYS A 258 13.31 -25.28 -2.43
CA LYS A 258 14.13 -25.14 -1.21
C LYS A 258 14.36 -23.65 -0.99
N THR A 259 13.77 -23.08 0.05
CA THR A 259 14.14 -21.75 0.58
C THR A 259 15.25 -21.93 1.61
N GLY A 260 16.46 -21.47 1.28
CA GLY A 260 17.57 -21.33 2.21
C GLY A 260 17.43 -20.05 3.02
N ASN A 261 17.36 -20.19 4.34
CA ASN A 261 17.48 -19.08 5.29
C ASN A 261 18.96 -18.81 5.57
N THR A 262 19.45 -17.62 5.22
CA THR A 262 20.71 -17.07 5.74
C THR A 262 20.37 -15.86 6.63
N ARG A 263 20.48 -16.05 7.96
CA ARG A 263 20.48 -14.96 8.95
C ARG A 263 21.92 -14.51 9.17
N PHE A 264 22.19 -13.23 8.94
CA PHE A 264 23.34 -12.53 9.51
C PHE A 264 22.83 -11.51 10.55
N THR A 265 23.30 -11.64 11.79
CA THR A 265 23.10 -10.67 12.86
C THR A 265 24.23 -9.65 12.86
N TYR A 266 23.89 -8.37 12.95
CA TYR A 266 24.83 -7.33 13.36
C TYR A 266 24.17 -6.41 14.40
N ARG A 267 24.83 -6.31 15.57
CA ARG A 267 24.57 -5.32 16.61
C ARG A 267 25.34 -4.06 16.25
N ASN A 268 24.69 -2.90 16.14
CA ASN A 268 25.32 -1.68 16.62
C ASN A 268 24.32 -0.58 17.01
N ASN A 269 24.69 0.12 18.08
CA ASN A 269 23.95 1.15 18.79
C ASN A 269 23.64 2.37 17.91
N LYS A 270 22.34 2.71 17.77
CA LYS A 270 21.75 4.07 17.82
C LYS A 270 20.31 4.05 17.27
N ARG A 271 19.34 4.33 18.15
CA ARG A 271 17.91 4.70 17.94
C ARG A 271 17.26 4.12 16.67
N ASN A 272 16.74 2.90 16.82
CA ASN A 272 15.88 2.30 15.81
C ASN A 272 14.49 3.00 15.84
N ILE A 273 13.83 3.07 14.70
CA ILE A 273 12.40 3.42 14.57
C ILE A 273 11.83 2.27 13.75
N LYS A 274 10.79 1.61 14.26
CA LYS A 274 10.11 0.50 13.60
C LYS A 274 8.70 1.00 13.25
N PHE A 275 8.36 0.94 11.97
CA PHE A 275 7.00 1.13 11.51
C PHE A 275 6.33 -0.25 11.44
N LYS A 276 5.06 -0.33 11.83
CA LYS A 276 4.25 -1.56 11.74
C LYS A 276 2.93 -1.20 11.07
N ALA A 277 2.78 -1.51 9.79
CA ALA A 277 1.47 -1.67 9.16
C ALA A 277 0.91 -3.03 9.60
N GLY A 278 -0.31 -3.06 10.12
CA GLY A 278 -0.87 -4.23 10.78
C GLY A 278 -1.95 -4.93 9.96
N ARG A 279 -1.59 -6.00 9.22
CA ARG A 279 -2.54 -7.00 8.71
C ARG A 279 -2.82 -8.02 9.81
N LYS A 280 -4.00 -7.98 10.44
CA LYS A 280 -4.46 -9.07 11.33
C LYS A 280 -5.13 -10.15 10.48
N ASN A 281 -4.40 -11.23 10.19
CA ASN A 281 -5.01 -12.52 9.81
C ASN A 281 -5.41 -13.24 11.10
N ASN A 282 -6.71 -13.28 11.42
CA ASN A 282 -7.22 -14.25 12.39
C ASN A 282 -7.55 -15.54 11.64
N ARG A 283 -6.74 -16.59 11.86
CA ARG A 283 -7.17 -17.98 11.74
C ARG A 283 -7.45 -18.49 13.15
N ASN A 284 -8.61 -19.15 13.28
CA ASN A 284 -9.25 -19.76 14.46
C ASN A 284 -9.93 -18.79 15.42
#